data_AF-K6IYB9-F1
#
_entry.id   AF-K6IYB9-F1
#
_cell.length_a   1.000
_cell.length_b   1.000
_cell.length_c   1.000
_cell.angle_alpha   90.00
_cell.angle_beta   90.00
_cell.angle_gamma   90.00
#
_symmetry.space_group_name_H-M   'P 1'
#
loop_
_entity.id
_entity.type
_entity.pdbx_description
1 polymer ?
#
loop_
_entity_poly.entity_id
_entity_poly.type
_entity_poly.pdbx_seq_one_letter_code
_entity_poly.pdbx_strand_id
1 'polypeptide(L)'
;MIAKRLVAIFNDKDESNVKSLEKCIKEIKGIKKLKYQPIVQNNEIGSKIVKMFESRRLAPTFFFVDPWGYKGLSLRLVNSVLKDWGCDCVFFFNYNRINMGISNELVQEHMEALFGEEQLALLNKKLKRKKSHERELIIVEELCQSLKSYGSRYTLPFRFKNASGTRTQHHLIFVSKHFKGYELMKEIMAKESSSQNQGVATFEYNPADIMPGQSLLFKLSMSVDNLTKMLLSAYAGKRATVRQIYEAHSIDTPFIKKNYKEALLKLEESGKIIASHHKKNSMDDNVEIIFKTNRK
;
A
#
# COMPACT_ATOMS: atom_id res chain seq x y z
N MET A 1 -0.79 -18.53 -21.04
CA MET A 1 -1.21 -19.63 -20.13
C MET A 1 -2.29 -19.17 -19.14
N ILE A 2 -2.13 -18.02 -18.47
CA ILE A 2 -3.10 -17.47 -17.50
C ILE A 2 -4.50 -17.22 -18.09
N ALA A 3 -4.59 -16.62 -19.29
CA ALA A 3 -5.88 -16.28 -19.92
C ALA A 3 -6.81 -17.50 -20.16
N LYS A 4 -6.28 -18.72 -20.20
CA LYS A 4 -7.06 -19.96 -20.37
C LYS A 4 -7.54 -20.59 -19.05
N ARG A 5 -7.06 -20.09 -17.90
CA ARG A 5 -7.23 -20.70 -16.57
C ARG A 5 -7.76 -19.75 -15.50
N LEU A 6 -7.54 -18.44 -15.66
CA LEU A 6 -7.98 -17.43 -14.70
C LEU A 6 -9.51 -17.33 -14.67
N VAL A 7 -10.07 -17.40 -13.47
CA VAL A 7 -11.46 -17.03 -13.17
C VAL A 7 -11.38 -15.82 -12.24
N ALA A 8 -12.00 -14.70 -12.64
CA ALA A 8 -12.06 -13.49 -11.84
C ALA A 8 -13.50 -13.29 -11.37
N ILE A 9 -13.69 -13.18 -10.07
CA ILE A 9 -14.98 -12.94 -9.44
C ILE A 9 -14.84 -11.69 -8.59
N PHE A 10 -15.71 -10.72 -8.83
CA PHE A 10 -15.80 -9.49 -8.08
C PHE A 10 -17.17 -9.43 -7.40
N ASN A 11 -17.21 -8.89 -6.18
CA ASN A 11 -18.45 -8.75 -5.44
C ASN A 11 -18.46 -7.43 -4.66
N ASP A 12 -19.51 -6.64 -4.85
CA ASP A 12 -19.75 -5.42 -4.08
C ASP A 12 -21.26 -5.32 -3.78
N LYS A 13 -21.63 -4.95 -2.56
CA LYS A 13 -23.04 -4.80 -2.17
C LYS A 13 -23.68 -3.54 -2.80
N ASP A 14 -22.88 -2.55 -3.15
CA ASP A 14 -23.36 -1.30 -3.73
C ASP A 14 -23.59 -1.48 -5.25
N GLU A 15 -24.85 -1.34 -5.67
CA GLU A 15 -25.25 -1.54 -7.05
C GLU A 15 -24.57 -0.53 -8.01
N SER A 16 -24.28 0.69 -7.53
CA SER A 16 -23.61 1.70 -8.34
C SER A 16 -22.14 1.32 -8.58
N ASN A 17 -21.45 0.80 -7.56
CA ASN A 17 -20.09 0.26 -7.71
C ASN A 17 -20.06 -0.93 -8.66
N VAL A 18 -21.03 -1.84 -8.57
CA VAL A 18 -21.15 -2.99 -9.47
C VAL A 18 -21.29 -2.54 -10.93
N LYS A 19 -22.19 -1.61 -11.23
CA LYS A 19 -22.39 -1.08 -12.60
C LYS A 19 -21.13 -0.38 -13.11
N SER A 20 -20.48 0.41 -12.26
CA SER A 20 -19.21 1.08 -12.59
C SER A 20 -18.10 0.06 -12.90
N LEU A 21 -17.97 -0.96 -12.06
CA LEU A 21 -16.96 -2.02 -12.21
C LEU A 21 -17.18 -2.84 -13.50
N GLU A 22 -18.42 -3.19 -13.82
CA GLU A 22 -18.74 -3.87 -15.08
C GLU A 22 -18.34 -3.04 -16.31
N LYS A 23 -18.57 -1.72 -16.27
CA LYS A 23 -18.15 -0.80 -17.33
C LYS A 23 -16.64 -0.78 -17.46
N CYS A 24 -15.92 -0.60 -16.35
CA CYS A 24 -14.45 -0.63 -16.32
C CYS A 24 -13.90 -1.95 -16.89
N ILE A 25 -14.48 -3.10 -16.53
CA ILE A 25 -14.07 -4.41 -17.04
C ILE A 25 -14.26 -4.50 -18.56
N LYS A 26 -15.39 -4.01 -19.09
CA LYS A 26 -15.69 -4.02 -20.53
C LYS A 26 -14.70 -3.17 -21.34
N GLU A 27 -14.16 -2.11 -20.74
CA GLU A 27 -13.21 -1.20 -21.36
C GLU A 27 -11.75 -1.73 -21.38
N ILE A 28 -11.46 -2.81 -20.63
CA ILE A 28 -10.12 -3.41 -20.62
C ILE A 28 -9.78 -3.96 -22.01
N LYS A 29 -8.73 -3.40 -22.62
CA LYS A 29 -8.23 -3.84 -23.93
C LYS A 29 -7.86 -5.33 -23.90
N GLY A 30 -8.58 -6.12 -24.70
CA GLY A 30 -8.34 -7.56 -24.83
C GLY A 30 -9.00 -8.44 -23.78
N ILE A 31 -9.94 -7.92 -22.98
CA ILE A 31 -10.68 -8.71 -21.97
C ILE A 31 -11.37 -9.95 -22.55
N LYS A 32 -11.84 -9.86 -23.80
CA LYS A 32 -12.44 -10.97 -24.55
C LYS A 32 -11.49 -12.15 -24.82
N LYS A 33 -10.18 -11.98 -24.61
CA LYS A 33 -9.19 -13.06 -24.75
C LYS A 33 -9.21 -14.04 -23.57
N LEU A 34 -9.86 -13.69 -22.46
CA LEU A 34 -10.03 -14.60 -21.32
C LEU A 34 -11.03 -15.70 -21.67
N LYS A 35 -10.66 -16.96 -21.43
CA LYS A 35 -11.56 -18.12 -21.59
C LYS A 35 -12.79 -17.99 -20.68
N TYR A 36 -12.57 -17.52 -19.46
CA TYR A 36 -13.64 -17.23 -18.50
C TYR A 36 -13.73 -15.71 -18.34
N GLN A 37 -14.85 -15.13 -18.76
CA GLN A 37 -15.08 -13.70 -18.59
C GLN A 37 -15.23 -13.37 -17.09
N PRO A 38 -14.78 -12.18 -16.63
CA PRO A 38 -14.96 -11.79 -15.25
C PRO A 38 -16.43 -11.76 -14.84
N ILE A 39 -16.71 -12.22 -13.63
CA ILE A 39 -18.05 -12.25 -13.05
C ILE A 39 -18.13 -11.13 -12.02
N VAL A 40 -19.16 -10.30 -12.11
CA VAL A 40 -19.47 -9.29 -11.09
C VAL A 40 -20.75 -9.71 -10.37
N GLN A 41 -20.72 -9.65 -9.04
CA GLN A 41 -21.81 -10.04 -8.17
C GLN A 41 -22.22 -8.88 -7.27
N ASN A 42 -23.49 -8.86 -6.88
CA ASN A 42 -24.04 -7.87 -5.95
C ASN A 42 -24.58 -8.55 -4.70
N ASN A 43 -23.70 -9.23 -3.95
CA ASN A 43 -24.08 -9.93 -2.73
C ASN A 43 -23.54 -9.23 -1.48
N GLU A 44 -24.33 -9.22 -0.41
CA GLU A 44 -23.82 -8.86 0.91
C GLU A 44 -22.94 -9.98 1.49
N ILE A 45 -21.77 -9.59 2.01
CA ILE A 45 -20.87 -10.53 2.69
C ILE A 45 -21.45 -10.87 4.06
N GLY A 46 -21.98 -12.09 4.15
CA GLY A 46 -22.57 -12.63 5.38
C GLY A 46 -22.58 -14.15 5.38
N SER A 47 -23.44 -14.72 6.23
CA SER A 47 -23.51 -16.17 6.48
C SER A 47 -23.75 -17.01 5.22
N LYS A 48 -24.47 -16.50 4.22
CA LYS A 48 -24.74 -17.20 2.95
C LYS A 48 -23.45 -17.42 2.13
N ILE A 49 -22.61 -16.40 1.98
CA ILE A 49 -21.34 -16.50 1.25
C ILE A 49 -20.38 -17.45 1.99
N VAL A 50 -20.35 -17.36 3.32
CA VAL A 50 -19.53 -18.27 4.13
C VAL A 50 -19.96 -19.73 3.92
N LYS A 51 -21.26 -20.03 4.01
CA LYS A 51 -21.82 -21.37 3.74
C LYS A 51 -21.54 -21.85 2.31
N MET A 52 -21.57 -20.94 1.33
CA MET A 52 -21.23 -21.26 -0.06
C MET A 52 -19.76 -21.72 -0.19
N PHE A 53 -18.82 -21.02 0.45
CA PHE A 53 -17.42 -21.43 0.45
C PHE A 53 -17.20 -22.73 1.23
N GLU A 54 -17.87 -22.91 2.38
CA GLU A 54 -17.79 -24.13 3.19
C GLU A 54 -18.27 -25.38 2.43
N SER A 55 -19.37 -25.25 1.67
CA SER A 55 -20.00 -26.37 0.95
C SER A 55 -19.36 -26.72 -0.40
N ARG A 56 -18.38 -25.93 -0.88
CA ARG A 56 -17.77 -26.12 -2.20
C ARG A 56 -16.28 -26.39 -2.07
N ARG A 57 -15.72 -27.23 -2.94
CA ARG A 57 -14.28 -27.36 -3.08
C ARG A 57 -13.76 -26.26 -3.99
N LEU A 58 -12.91 -25.38 -3.47
CA LEU A 58 -12.33 -24.29 -4.24
C LEU A 58 -11.19 -24.77 -5.13
N ALA A 59 -11.11 -24.19 -6.32
CA ALA A 59 -9.88 -24.18 -7.10
C ALA A 59 -8.83 -23.31 -6.39
N PRO A 60 -7.55 -23.35 -6.78
CA PRO A 60 -6.54 -22.42 -6.26
C PRO A 60 -7.04 -20.98 -6.35
N THR A 61 -7.16 -20.32 -5.20
CA THR A 61 -7.86 -19.05 -5.06
C THR A 61 -6.99 -18.07 -4.30
N PHE A 62 -6.80 -16.89 -4.89
CA PHE A 62 -6.32 -15.73 -4.16
C PHE A 62 -7.53 -14.88 -3.79
N PHE A 63 -7.85 -14.81 -2.50
CA PHE A 63 -9.03 -14.12 -2.00
C PHE A 63 -8.66 -12.78 -1.38
N PHE A 64 -9.34 -11.72 -1.82
CA PHE A 64 -9.16 -10.38 -1.28
C PHE A 64 -10.45 -9.90 -0.63
N VAL A 65 -10.36 -9.40 0.61
CA VAL A 65 -11.51 -8.88 1.36
C VAL A 65 -11.25 -7.48 1.87
N ASP A 66 -12.11 -6.55 1.52
CA ASP A 66 -12.12 -5.20 2.08
C ASP A 66 -13.44 -4.95 2.82
N PRO A 67 -13.52 -5.30 4.12
CA PRO A 67 -14.73 -5.08 4.90
C PRO A 67 -14.95 -3.59 5.14
N TRP A 68 -16.21 -3.16 5.18
CA TRP A 68 -16.55 -1.79 5.58
C TRP A 68 -16.39 -1.63 7.10
N GLY A 69 -15.15 -1.44 7.55
CA GLY A 69 -14.78 -1.49 8.97
C GLY A 69 -14.64 -2.93 9.46
N TYR A 70 -15.55 -3.38 10.33
CA TYR A 70 -15.53 -4.73 10.91
C TYR A 70 -16.60 -5.67 10.32
N LYS A 71 -17.59 -5.13 9.60
CA LYS A 71 -18.69 -5.95 9.05
C LYS A 71 -18.21 -6.77 7.86
N GLY A 72 -18.51 -8.07 7.88
CA GLY A 72 -18.20 -8.99 6.79
C GLY A 72 -16.84 -9.69 6.91
N LEU A 73 -16.01 -9.35 7.91
CA LEU A 73 -14.78 -10.09 8.21
C LEU A 73 -14.99 -10.94 9.47
N SER A 74 -14.64 -12.22 9.38
CA SER A 74 -14.68 -13.16 10.50
C SER A 74 -13.62 -14.24 10.32
N LEU A 75 -13.17 -14.84 11.42
CA LEU A 75 -12.30 -16.03 11.37
C LEU A 75 -12.94 -17.13 10.53
N ARG A 76 -14.26 -17.31 10.65
CA ARG A 76 -15.02 -18.30 9.87
C ARG A 76 -14.95 -18.04 8.35
N LEU A 77 -15.06 -16.79 7.90
CA LEU A 77 -14.89 -16.46 6.48
C LEU A 77 -13.48 -16.74 5.99
N VAL A 78 -12.46 -16.34 6.75
CA VAL A 78 -11.06 -16.62 6.36
C VAL A 78 -10.81 -18.13 6.30
N ASN A 79 -11.36 -18.88 7.26
CA ASN A 79 -11.28 -20.34 7.30
C ASN A 79 -11.98 -21.01 6.12
N SER A 80 -13.17 -20.55 5.74
CA SER A 80 -13.95 -21.18 4.68
C SER A 80 -13.27 -21.09 3.32
N VAL A 81 -12.46 -20.06 3.10
CA VAL A 81 -11.67 -19.89 1.88
C VAL A 81 -10.35 -20.64 1.95
N LEU A 82 -9.64 -20.56 3.08
CA LEU A 82 -8.33 -21.19 3.21
C LEU A 82 -8.39 -22.72 3.34
N LYS A 83 -9.57 -23.37 3.45
CA LYS A 83 -9.65 -24.81 3.67
C LYS A 83 -9.09 -25.67 2.53
N ASP A 84 -9.18 -25.21 1.28
CA ASP A 84 -8.78 -25.99 0.11
C ASP A 84 -7.31 -25.78 -0.31
N TRP A 85 -6.83 -26.56 -1.28
CA TRP A 85 -5.44 -26.47 -1.76
C TRP A 85 -5.20 -25.20 -2.59
N GLY A 86 -4.01 -24.61 -2.45
CA GLY A 86 -3.61 -23.43 -3.22
C GLY A 86 -4.46 -22.19 -2.97
N CYS A 87 -5.02 -22.06 -1.76
CA CYS A 87 -5.84 -20.92 -1.37
C CYS A 87 -5.08 -20.01 -0.39
N ASP A 88 -5.00 -18.73 -0.72
CA ASP A 88 -4.38 -17.68 0.06
C ASP A 88 -5.35 -16.50 0.22
N CYS A 89 -5.23 -15.76 1.32
CA CYS A 89 -6.14 -14.66 1.65
C CYS A 89 -5.36 -13.39 2.00
N VAL A 90 -5.80 -12.26 1.47
CA VAL A 90 -5.43 -10.91 1.93
C VAL A 90 -6.69 -10.20 2.36
N PHE A 91 -6.68 -9.54 3.51
CA PHE A 91 -7.79 -8.68 3.88
C PHE A 91 -7.35 -7.37 4.49
N PHE A 92 -8.17 -6.36 4.29
CA PHE A 92 -8.03 -5.04 4.89
C PHE A 92 -8.46 -5.07 6.35
N PHE A 93 -7.63 -4.49 7.21
CA PHE A 93 -7.85 -4.44 8.64
C PHE A 93 -7.75 -3.01 9.15
N ASN A 94 -8.91 -2.39 9.40
CA ASN A 94 -8.98 -1.04 9.96
C ASN A 94 -8.78 -1.09 11.48
N TYR A 95 -7.52 -1.07 11.93
CA TYR A 95 -7.19 -1.13 13.36
C TYR A 95 -7.93 -0.07 14.17
N ASN A 96 -8.11 1.15 13.64
CA ASN A 96 -8.76 2.24 14.37
C ASN A 96 -10.21 1.87 14.73
N ARG A 97 -10.96 1.33 13.76
CA ARG A 97 -12.35 0.88 13.98
C ARG A 97 -12.41 -0.31 14.93
N ILE A 98 -11.50 -1.26 14.81
CA ILE A 98 -11.44 -2.43 15.69
C ILE A 98 -11.11 -2.02 17.13
N ASN A 99 -10.11 -1.15 17.29
CA ASN A 99 -9.72 -0.63 18.59
C ASN A 99 -10.87 0.06 19.34
N MET A 100 -11.74 0.78 18.62
CA MET A 100 -12.97 1.36 19.18
C MET A 100 -14.06 0.31 19.42
N GLY A 101 -14.11 -0.76 18.61
CA GLY A 101 -15.10 -1.82 18.71
C GLY A 101 -14.90 -2.79 19.87
N ILE A 102 -13.65 -3.03 20.30
CA ILE A 102 -13.31 -4.03 21.34
C ILE A 102 -14.06 -3.81 22.66
N SER A 103 -14.32 -2.56 23.05
CA SER A 103 -15.03 -2.23 24.29
C SER A 103 -16.48 -1.77 24.05
N ASN A 104 -17.00 -1.91 22.83
CA ASN A 104 -18.33 -1.45 22.47
C ASN A 104 -19.29 -2.62 22.30
N GLU A 105 -20.24 -2.73 23.23
CA GLU A 105 -21.24 -3.80 23.29
C GLU A 105 -22.10 -3.88 22.02
N LEU A 106 -22.37 -2.75 21.35
CA LEU A 106 -23.19 -2.71 20.13
C LEU A 106 -22.59 -3.45 18.93
N VAL A 107 -21.28 -3.72 18.98
CA VAL A 107 -20.54 -4.37 17.88
C VAL A 107 -19.77 -5.59 18.37
N GLN A 108 -20.09 -6.06 19.58
CA GLN A 108 -19.42 -7.18 20.23
C GLN A 108 -19.46 -8.44 19.37
N GLU A 109 -20.60 -8.75 18.73
CA GLU A 109 -20.73 -9.90 17.84
C GLU A 109 -19.69 -9.92 16.71
N HIS A 110 -19.31 -8.74 16.19
CA HIS A 110 -18.31 -8.64 15.14
C HIS A 110 -16.89 -8.81 15.68
N MET A 111 -16.64 -8.36 16.91
CA MET A 111 -15.36 -8.55 17.57
C MET A 111 -15.15 -10.02 17.94
N GLU A 112 -16.20 -10.68 18.45
CA GLU A 112 -16.19 -12.12 18.74
C GLU A 112 -16.00 -12.94 17.47
N ALA A 113 -16.63 -12.55 16.36
CA ALA A 113 -16.40 -13.20 15.07
C ALA A 113 -14.95 -13.07 14.55
N LEU A 114 -14.21 -12.04 14.99
CA LEU A 114 -12.83 -11.75 14.57
C LEU A 114 -11.76 -12.34 15.48
N PHE A 115 -12.00 -12.41 16.79
CA PHE A 115 -11.02 -12.87 17.78
C PHE A 115 -11.41 -14.20 18.43
N GLY A 116 -12.69 -14.50 18.50
CA GLY A 116 -13.25 -15.48 19.43
C GLY A 116 -13.64 -14.81 20.76
N GLU A 117 -14.68 -15.34 21.41
CA GLU A 117 -15.23 -14.77 22.65
C GLU A 117 -14.20 -14.74 23.79
N GLU A 118 -13.53 -15.85 24.04
CA GLU A 118 -12.53 -15.97 25.09
C GLU A 118 -11.32 -15.05 24.85
N GLN A 119 -10.79 -15.06 23.63
CA GLN A 119 -9.64 -14.25 23.24
C GLN A 119 -9.99 -12.75 23.27
N LEU A 120 -11.21 -12.37 22.88
CA LEU A 120 -11.67 -10.99 22.98
C LEU A 120 -11.70 -10.51 24.44
N ALA A 121 -12.18 -11.33 25.37
CA ALA A 121 -12.20 -11.00 26.79
C ALA A 121 -10.78 -10.79 27.35
N LEU A 122 -9.83 -11.64 26.95
CA LEU A 122 -8.42 -11.51 27.32
C LEU A 122 -7.79 -10.26 26.68
N LEU A 123 -8.05 -10.01 25.40
CA LEU A 123 -7.58 -8.83 24.67
C LEU A 123 -8.05 -7.54 25.35
N ASN A 124 -9.34 -7.45 25.69
CA ASN A 124 -9.90 -6.28 26.35
C ASN A 124 -9.19 -6.00 27.70
N LYS A 125 -8.87 -7.03 28.48
CA LYS A 125 -8.07 -6.90 29.71
C LYS A 125 -6.65 -6.40 29.42
N LYS A 126 -5.95 -6.98 28.44
CA LYS A 126 -4.57 -6.61 28.05
C LYS A 126 -4.45 -5.15 27.60
N LEU A 127 -5.50 -4.62 26.96
CA LEU A 127 -5.51 -3.28 26.39
C LEU A 127 -5.79 -2.17 27.43
N LYS A 128 -6.20 -2.52 28.66
CA LYS A 128 -6.42 -1.54 29.73
C LYS A 128 -5.13 -0.77 30.00
N ARG A 129 -5.23 0.57 30.03
CA ARG A 129 -4.13 1.51 30.32
C ARG A 129 -2.95 1.48 29.33
N LYS A 130 -3.13 0.92 28.14
CA LYS A 130 -2.12 0.91 27.07
C LYS A 130 -2.18 2.17 26.21
N LYS A 131 -1.01 2.65 25.78
CA LYS A 131 -0.91 3.79 24.84
C LYS A 131 -1.34 3.35 23.43
N SER A 132 -1.71 4.31 22.58
CA SER A 132 -2.24 4.03 21.23
C SER A 132 -1.36 3.10 20.39
N HIS A 133 -0.03 3.31 20.37
CA HIS A 133 0.90 2.47 19.61
C HIS A 133 1.02 1.04 20.17
N GLU A 134 1.02 0.88 21.50
CA GLU A 134 1.02 -0.44 22.14
C GLU A 134 -0.26 -1.20 21.82
N ARG A 135 -1.41 -0.50 21.86
CA ARG A 135 -2.71 -1.10 21.54
C ARG A 135 -2.74 -1.64 20.12
N GLU A 136 -2.23 -0.88 19.15
CA GLU A 136 -2.15 -1.32 17.75
C GLU A 136 -1.37 -2.64 17.62
N LEU A 137 -0.17 -2.70 18.20
CA LEU A 137 0.68 -3.91 18.16
C LEU A 137 -0.02 -5.11 18.80
N ILE A 138 -0.61 -4.92 19.98
CA ILE A 138 -1.32 -5.98 20.72
C ILE A 138 -2.51 -6.52 19.91
N ILE A 139 -3.32 -5.64 19.31
CA ILE A 139 -4.50 -6.03 18.54
C ILE A 139 -4.11 -6.80 17.27
N VAL A 140 -3.11 -6.33 16.54
CA VAL A 140 -2.65 -6.99 15.30
C VAL A 140 -2.00 -8.34 15.62
N GLU A 141 -1.24 -8.44 16.71
CA GLU A 141 -0.67 -9.71 17.17
C GLU A 141 -1.77 -10.69 17.56
N GLU A 142 -2.75 -10.27 18.36
CA GLU A 142 -3.86 -11.14 18.78
C GLU A 142 -4.69 -11.62 17.59
N LEU A 143 -4.93 -10.78 16.58
CA LEU A 143 -5.57 -11.20 15.33
C LEU A 143 -4.74 -12.27 14.62
N CYS A 144 -3.42 -12.06 14.49
CA CYS A 144 -2.53 -13.04 13.86
C CYS A 144 -2.53 -14.37 14.62
N GLN A 145 -2.52 -14.34 15.95
CA GLN A 145 -2.61 -15.56 16.77
C GLN A 145 -3.97 -16.23 16.63
N SER A 146 -5.07 -15.47 16.62
CA SER A 146 -6.43 -15.96 16.39
C SER A 146 -6.57 -16.62 15.02
N LEU A 147 -5.85 -16.15 14.00
CA LEU A 147 -5.81 -16.79 12.69
C LEU A 147 -5.00 -18.09 12.70
N LYS A 148 -3.85 -18.11 13.40
CA LYS A 148 -2.94 -19.26 13.52
C LYS A 148 -3.51 -20.39 14.38
N SER A 149 -4.41 -20.10 15.31
CA SER A 149 -5.06 -21.16 16.11
C SER A 149 -5.89 -22.11 15.24
N TYR A 150 -6.35 -21.66 14.06
CA TYR A 150 -7.06 -22.48 13.08
C TYR A 150 -6.10 -23.17 12.09
N GLY A 151 -5.26 -24.07 12.61
CA GLY A 151 -4.34 -24.91 11.83
C GLY A 151 -3.03 -24.22 11.46
N SER A 152 -2.10 -24.95 10.84
CA SER A 152 -0.75 -24.45 10.52
C SER A 152 -0.79 -23.34 9.45
N ARG A 153 -0.83 -22.09 9.91
CA ARG A 153 -0.91 -20.90 9.04
C ARG A 153 0.25 -19.96 9.26
N TYR A 154 0.58 -19.28 8.18
CA TYR A 154 1.49 -18.16 8.16
C TYR A 154 0.71 -16.87 7.98
N THR A 155 0.99 -15.88 8.83
CA THR A 155 0.37 -14.56 8.75
C THR A 155 1.44 -13.49 8.53
N LEU A 156 1.13 -12.50 7.72
CA LEU A 156 1.97 -11.33 7.50
C LEU A 156 1.12 -10.06 7.57
N PRO A 157 1.28 -9.23 8.60
CA PRO A 157 0.73 -7.89 8.60
C PRO A 157 1.64 -6.94 7.81
N PHE A 158 1.02 -6.06 7.02
CA PHE A 158 1.69 -4.93 6.36
C PHE A 158 0.94 -3.65 6.69
N ARG A 159 1.64 -2.66 7.24
CA ARG A 159 1.03 -1.45 7.79
C ARG A 159 1.01 -0.31 6.77
N PHE A 160 -0.08 0.46 6.74
CA PHE A 160 -0.17 1.70 5.97
C PHE A 160 -0.31 2.91 6.90
N LYS A 161 0.59 3.89 6.75
CA LYS A 161 0.49 5.20 7.42
C LYS A 161 -0.29 6.20 6.56
N ASN A 162 -0.81 7.23 7.22
CA ASN A 162 -1.38 8.38 6.55
C ASN A 162 -0.29 9.22 5.86
N ALA A 163 -0.72 10.22 5.07
CA ALA A 163 0.20 11.08 4.31
C ALA A 163 1.29 11.73 5.19
N SER A 164 0.96 12.10 6.43
CA SER A 164 1.91 12.71 7.37
C SER A 164 2.81 11.71 8.11
N GLY A 165 2.63 10.40 7.92
CA GLY A 165 3.39 9.34 8.61
C GLY A 165 3.09 9.14 10.09
N THR A 166 2.21 9.96 10.69
CA THR A 166 1.99 9.99 12.14
C THR A 166 0.96 8.98 12.63
N ARG A 167 0.03 8.56 11.77
CA ARG A 167 -1.08 7.68 12.15
C ARG A 167 -1.15 6.47 11.23
N THR A 168 -1.38 5.31 11.82
CA THR A 168 -1.74 4.10 11.08
C THR A 168 -3.16 4.23 10.55
N GLN A 169 -3.35 4.09 9.25
CA GLN A 169 -4.68 4.08 8.63
C GLN A 169 -5.31 2.70 8.73
N HIS A 170 -4.56 1.68 8.32
CA HIS A 170 -5.00 0.29 8.24
C HIS A 170 -3.79 -0.63 8.09
N HIS A 171 -4.07 -1.94 8.16
CA HIS A 171 -3.15 -2.99 7.77
C HIS A 171 -3.75 -3.81 6.64
N LEU A 172 -2.90 -4.39 5.80
CA LEU A 172 -3.24 -5.58 5.03
C LEU A 172 -2.73 -6.80 5.78
N ILE A 173 -3.58 -7.79 5.98
CA ILE A 173 -3.21 -9.05 6.63
C ILE A 173 -3.24 -10.14 5.57
N PHE A 174 -2.06 -10.68 5.26
CA PHE A 174 -1.94 -11.87 4.42
C PHE A 174 -1.96 -13.13 5.28
N VAL A 175 -2.64 -14.17 4.80
CA VAL A 175 -2.75 -15.48 5.44
C VAL A 175 -2.57 -16.57 4.38
N SER A 176 -1.68 -17.51 4.67
CA SER A 176 -1.43 -18.70 3.83
C SER A 176 -1.28 -19.94 4.67
N LYS A 177 -1.56 -21.12 4.09
CA LYS A 177 -1.23 -22.42 4.68
C LYS A 177 0.12 -22.96 4.20
N HIS A 178 0.76 -22.32 3.23
CA HIS A 178 1.95 -22.87 2.59
C HIS A 178 3.11 -21.89 2.67
N PHE A 179 4.28 -22.40 3.09
CA PHE A 179 5.47 -21.57 3.29
C PHE A 179 5.88 -20.84 2.01
N LYS A 180 5.72 -21.45 0.83
CA LYS A 180 6.06 -20.77 -0.43
C LYS A 180 5.23 -19.51 -0.71
N GLY A 181 3.93 -19.53 -0.37
CA GLY A 181 3.07 -18.35 -0.51
C GLY A 181 3.47 -17.26 0.49
N TYR A 182 3.77 -17.67 1.73
CA TYR A 182 4.32 -16.79 2.75
C TYR A 182 5.65 -16.15 2.36
N GLU A 183 6.62 -16.93 1.87
CA GLU A 183 7.93 -16.43 1.45
C GLU A 183 7.81 -15.41 0.31
N LEU A 184 7.02 -15.72 -0.73
CA LEU A 184 6.81 -14.81 -1.85
C LEU A 184 6.15 -13.50 -1.40
N MET A 185 5.11 -13.59 -0.56
CA MET A 185 4.46 -12.38 -0.03
C MET A 185 5.39 -11.58 0.86
N LYS A 186 6.24 -12.25 1.65
CA LYS A 186 7.25 -11.59 2.49
C LYS A 186 8.25 -10.79 1.65
N GLU A 187 8.70 -11.33 0.51
CA GLU A 187 9.56 -10.60 -0.43
C GLU A 187 8.85 -9.42 -1.09
N ILE A 188 7.58 -9.57 -1.46
CA ILE A 188 6.76 -8.48 -2.01
C ILE A 188 6.62 -7.36 -0.98
N MET A 189 6.20 -7.69 0.24
CA MET A 189 6.08 -6.73 1.34
C MET A 189 7.42 -6.06 1.67
N ALA A 190 8.54 -6.77 1.61
CA ALA A 190 9.86 -6.19 1.78
C ALA A 190 10.17 -5.13 0.70
N LYS A 191 9.84 -5.41 -0.56
CA LYS A 191 10.04 -4.48 -1.70
C LYS A 191 9.12 -3.27 -1.63
N GLU A 192 7.88 -3.46 -1.18
CA GLU A 192 6.89 -2.39 -1.05
C GLU A 192 7.03 -1.58 0.25
N SER A 193 7.92 -1.97 1.17
CA SER A 193 8.19 -1.21 2.39
C SER A 193 8.86 0.12 2.04
N SER A 194 8.39 1.20 2.67
CA SER A 194 8.93 2.55 2.45
C SER A 194 10.28 2.78 3.14
N SER A 195 10.61 1.98 4.14
CA SER A 195 11.81 2.13 4.94
C SER A 195 12.39 0.78 5.38
N GLN A 196 13.63 0.81 5.84
CA GLN A 196 14.34 -0.34 6.39
C GLN A 196 15.04 0.07 7.68
N ASN A 197 15.12 -0.85 8.64
CA ASN A 197 15.91 -0.70 9.86
C ASN A 197 17.09 -1.66 9.80
N GLN A 198 18.32 -1.13 9.69
CA GLN A 198 19.55 -1.94 9.58
C GLN A 198 19.49 -3.02 8.48
N GLY A 199 18.93 -2.67 7.32
CA GLY A 199 18.78 -3.59 6.18
C GLY A 199 17.59 -4.55 6.27
N VAL A 200 16.78 -4.46 7.33
CA VAL A 200 15.54 -5.24 7.48
C VAL A 200 14.34 -4.37 7.12
N ALA A 201 13.53 -4.81 6.15
CA ALA A 201 12.33 -4.10 5.74
C ALA A 201 11.31 -3.98 6.88
N THR A 202 10.67 -2.81 7.00
CA THR A 202 9.73 -2.51 8.10
C THR A 202 8.35 -3.13 7.93
N PHE A 203 8.02 -3.62 6.73
CA PHE A 203 6.67 -4.05 6.34
C PHE A 203 5.62 -2.95 6.60
N GLU A 204 6.05 -1.71 6.32
CA GLU A 204 5.26 -0.51 6.47
C GLU A 204 5.38 0.32 5.19
N TYR A 205 4.25 0.73 4.64
CA TYR A 205 4.18 1.80 3.67
C TYR A 205 3.87 3.12 4.39
N ASN A 206 4.82 4.04 4.33
CA ASN A 206 4.74 5.36 4.90
C ASN A 206 4.98 6.41 3.80
N PRO A 207 3.94 7.11 3.33
CA PRO A 207 4.08 8.16 2.33
C PRO A 207 5.10 9.23 2.73
N ALA A 208 5.24 9.55 4.03
CA ALA A 208 6.19 10.56 4.50
C ALA A 208 7.65 10.13 4.32
N ASP A 209 7.93 8.82 4.29
CA ASP A 209 9.28 8.28 4.05
C ASP A 209 9.63 8.31 2.55
N ILE A 210 8.64 8.15 1.68
CA ILE A 210 8.82 8.15 0.20
C ILE A 210 8.75 9.57 -0.37
N MET A 211 7.92 10.42 0.22
CA MET A 211 7.77 11.84 -0.10
C MET A 211 8.37 12.67 1.05
N PRO A 212 9.71 12.82 1.13
CA PRO A 212 10.38 13.60 2.16
C PRO A 212 10.03 15.11 2.14
N GLY A 213 9.14 15.55 1.24
CA GLY A 213 8.75 16.94 1.06
C GLY A 213 7.52 17.41 1.85
N GLN A 214 6.90 16.64 2.75
CA GLN A 214 5.69 17.12 3.46
C GLN A 214 5.90 17.61 4.90
N SER A 215 7.06 17.36 5.51
CA SER A 215 7.41 17.98 6.80
C SER A 215 8.22 19.26 6.57
N LEU A 216 7.75 20.40 7.11
CA LEU A 216 8.43 21.70 7.02
C LEU A 216 9.90 21.61 7.47
N LEU A 217 10.20 20.83 8.52
CA LEU A 217 11.55 20.65 9.02
C LEU A 217 12.44 19.85 8.06
N PHE A 218 11.87 18.93 7.28
CA PHE A 218 12.60 18.23 6.23
C PHE A 218 12.79 19.08 4.97
N LYS A 219 11.80 19.93 4.61
CA LYS A 219 12.01 20.97 3.58
C LYS A 219 13.18 21.87 3.96
N LEU A 220 13.31 22.24 5.24
CA LEU A 220 14.43 23.07 5.71
C LEU A 220 15.79 22.33 5.73
N SER A 221 15.81 20.99 5.70
CA SER A 221 17.06 20.20 5.66
C SER A 221 17.48 19.78 4.24
N MET A 222 16.77 20.22 3.19
CA MET A 222 17.10 19.88 1.81
C MET A 222 18.38 20.57 1.33
N SER A 223 19.36 19.78 0.85
CA SER A 223 20.61 20.29 0.28
C SER A 223 20.51 20.51 -1.24
N VAL A 224 21.49 21.22 -1.80
CA VAL A 224 21.66 21.37 -3.25
C VAL A 224 21.82 20.00 -3.95
N ASP A 225 22.38 18.99 -3.27
CA ASP A 225 22.52 17.64 -3.85
C ASP A 225 21.19 16.88 -3.91
N ASN A 226 20.20 17.25 -3.09
CA ASN A 226 18.83 16.74 -3.27
C ASN A 226 18.19 17.37 -4.51
N LEU A 227 18.41 18.68 -4.71
CA LEU A 227 17.89 19.40 -5.89
C LEU A 227 18.44 18.81 -7.20
N THR A 228 19.72 18.45 -7.28
CA THR A 228 20.30 17.84 -8.50
C THR A 228 19.59 16.53 -8.89
N LYS A 229 19.29 15.66 -7.92
CA LYS A 229 18.55 14.40 -8.14
C LYS A 229 17.12 14.66 -8.62
N MET A 230 16.43 15.63 -8.01
CA MET A 230 15.08 16.01 -8.40
C MET A 230 15.03 16.55 -9.83
N LEU A 231 15.97 17.41 -10.20
CA LEU A 231 16.06 17.98 -11.55
C LEU A 231 16.34 16.91 -12.61
N LEU A 232 17.27 15.98 -12.34
CA LEU A 232 17.55 14.87 -13.26
C LEU A 232 16.32 13.97 -13.50
N SER A 233 15.53 13.73 -12.46
CA SER A 233 14.29 12.94 -12.56
C SER A 233 13.22 13.69 -13.36
N ALA A 234 12.94 14.95 -13.01
CA ALA A 234 11.85 15.73 -13.59
C ALA A 234 12.10 16.18 -15.04
N TYR A 235 13.37 16.40 -15.41
CA TYR A 235 13.76 16.97 -16.70
C TYR A 235 14.52 16.00 -17.60
N ALA A 236 14.61 14.71 -17.29
CA ALA A 236 15.30 13.72 -18.14
C ALA A 236 14.88 13.83 -19.62
N GLY A 237 15.86 14.07 -20.51
CA GLY A 237 15.64 14.22 -21.94
C GLY A 237 14.93 15.51 -22.37
N LYS A 238 14.68 16.45 -21.46
CA LYS A 238 14.04 17.74 -21.76
C LYS A 238 15.09 18.85 -21.96
N ARG A 239 14.65 19.91 -22.65
CA ARG A 239 15.37 21.18 -22.78
C ARG A 239 14.53 22.29 -22.16
N ALA A 240 15.16 23.14 -21.36
CA ALA A 240 14.52 24.30 -20.74
C ALA A 240 15.57 25.34 -20.34
N THR A 241 15.18 26.60 -20.22
CA THR A 241 16.04 27.65 -19.65
C THR A 241 16.12 27.54 -18.12
N VAL A 242 17.17 28.08 -17.51
CA VAL A 242 17.30 28.18 -16.04
C VAL A 242 16.05 28.81 -15.42
N ARG A 243 15.51 29.87 -16.04
CA ARG A 243 14.28 30.54 -15.61
C ARG A 243 13.08 29.60 -15.60
N GLN A 244 12.84 28.88 -16.70
CA GLN A 244 11.72 27.95 -16.80
C GLN A 244 11.83 26.80 -15.80
N ILE A 245 13.04 26.28 -15.59
CA ILE A 245 13.29 25.23 -14.60
C ILE A 245 12.95 25.73 -13.20
N TYR A 246 13.42 26.93 -12.86
CA TYR A 246 13.17 27.56 -11.57
C TYR A 246 11.67 27.78 -11.35
N GLU A 247 11.00 28.51 -12.26
CA GLU A 247 9.59 28.87 -12.12
C GLU A 247 8.67 27.66 -12.02
N ALA A 248 8.96 26.58 -12.76
CA ALA A 248 8.14 25.37 -12.73
C ALA A 248 8.40 24.46 -11.52
N HIS A 249 9.65 24.36 -11.05
CA HIS A 249 10.02 23.42 -9.98
C HIS A 249 10.03 24.06 -8.58
N SER A 250 10.20 25.38 -8.46
CA SER A 250 10.40 26.01 -7.14
C SER A 250 9.15 26.03 -6.26
N ILE A 251 7.97 25.90 -6.86
CA ILE A 251 6.68 25.96 -6.16
C ILE A 251 6.63 24.87 -5.08
N ASP A 252 6.27 25.27 -3.85
CA ASP A 252 6.21 24.40 -2.66
C ASP A 252 7.53 23.72 -2.25
N THR A 253 8.67 24.20 -2.76
CA THR A 253 10.02 23.73 -2.39
C THR A 253 10.77 24.79 -1.57
N PRO A 254 11.78 24.40 -0.77
CA PRO A 254 12.62 25.33 0.00
C PRO A 254 13.68 26.04 -0.85
N PHE A 255 13.82 25.70 -2.13
CA PHE A 255 14.94 26.11 -2.96
C PHE A 255 14.74 27.49 -3.58
N ILE A 256 15.74 28.37 -3.40
CA ILE A 256 15.79 29.68 -4.06
C ILE A 256 16.58 29.61 -5.36
N LYS A 257 16.42 30.60 -6.25
CA LYS A 257 17.08 30.65 -7.56
C LYS A 257 18.59 30.37 -7.53
N LYS A 258 19.29 30.85 -6.47
CA LYS A 258 20.73 30.58 -6.28
C LYS A 258 21.03 29.07 -6.19
N ASN A 259 20.19 28.28 -5.52
CA ASN A 259 20.37 26.83 -5.40
C ASN A 259 20.23 26.14 -6.76
N TYR A 260 19.33 26.60 -7.63
CA TYR A 260 19.19 26.05 -8.98
C TYR A 260 20.43 26.30 -9.83
N LYS A 261 20.98 27.52 -9.80
CA LYS A 261 22.22 27.85 -10.51
C LYS A 261 23.38 26.98 -10.03
N GLU A 262 23.50 26.79 -8.71
CA GLU A 262 24.52 25.93 -8.11
C GLU A 262 24.33 24.44 -8.49
N ALA A 263 23.09 23.93 -8.41
CA ALA A 263 22.77 22.55 -8.78
C ALA A 263 23.07 22.28 -10.26
N LEU A 264 22.72 23.22 -11.14
CA LEU A 264 22.96 23.09 -12.58
C LEU A 264 24.47 23.13 -12.90
N LEU A 265 25.25 24.01 -12.27
CA LEU A 265 26.72 23.99 -12.40
C LEU A 265 27.31 22.64 -11.99
N LYS A 266 26.89 22.07 -10.84
CA LYS A 266 27.33 20.72 -10.41
C LYS A 266 26.95 19.62 -11.42
N LEU A 267 25.75 19.71 -12.00
CA LEU A 267 25.28 18.75 -12.99
C LEU A 267 26.04 18.87 -14.32
N GLU A 268 26.46 20.07 -14.69
CA GLU A 268 27.28 20.33 -15.86
C GLU A 268 28.70 19.80 -15.67
N GLU A 269 29.32 20.09 -14.53
CA GLU A 269 30.65 19.58 -14.15
C GLU A 269 30.69 18.04 -14.14
N SER A 270 29.62 17.40 -13.66
CA SER A 270 29.47 15.94 -13.68
C SER A 270 29.00 15.37 -15.03
N GLY A 271 28.86 16.21 -16.05
CA GLY A 271 28.51 15.82 -17.42
C GLY A 271 27.10 15.25 -17.58
N LYS A 272 26.19 15.51 -16.65
CA LYS A 272 24.79 15.03 -16.70
C LYS A 272 23.87 15.96 -17.50
N ILE A 273 24.24 17.22 -17.64
CA ILE A 273 23.56 18.20 -18.51
C ILE A 273 24.55 18.80 -19.50
N ILE A 274 24.01 19.57 -20.45
CA ILE A 274 24.76 20.45 -21.35
C ILE A 274 24.12 21.83 -21.25
N ALA A 275 24.90 22.88 -21.02
CA ALA A 275 24.42 24.26 -20.99
C ALA A 275 24.87 25.05 -22.23
N SER A 276 24.06 26.01 -22.67
CA SER A 276 24.48 27.02 -23.66
C SER A 276 25.53 27.96 -23.07
N HIS A 277 26.24 28.74 -23.91
CA HIS A 277 27.31 29.63 -23.47
C HIS A 277 26.94 30.47 -22.23
N HIS A 278 27.79 30.41 -21.20
CA HIS A 278 27.64 31.17 -19.96
C HIS A 278 29.02 31.48 -19.36
N LYS A 279 29.06 32.44 -18.43
CA LYS A 279 30.30 32.79 -17.72
C LYS A 279 30.73 31.65 -16.80
N LYS A 280 32.04 31.44 -16.63
CA LYS A 280 32.58 30.44 -15.72
C LYS A 280 32.01 30.64 -14.31
N ASN A 281 31.51 29.55 -13.71
CA ASN A 281 30.86 29.52 -12.38
C ASN A 281 29.59 30.38 -12.23
N SER A 282 28.94 30.76 -13.33
CA SER A 282 27.68 31.52 -13.29
C SER A 282 26.74 31.11 -14.42
N MET A 283 25.48 30.84 -14.09
CA MET A 283 24.43 30.60 -15.07
C MET A 283 23.37 31.71 -15.00
N ASP A 284 23.20 32.43 -16.10
CA ASP A 284 22.13 33.42 -16.23
C ASP A 284 20.79 32.77 -16.53
N ASP A 285 19.72 33.51 -16.30
CA ASP A 285 18.35 32.99 -16.31
C ASP A 285 17.93 32.46 -17.71
N ASN A 286 18.54 32.99 -18.77
CA ASN A 286 18.28 32.62 -20.15
C ASN A 286 19.19 31.50 -20.67
N VAL A 287 20.12 30.98 -19.86
CA VAL A 287 20.97 29.85 -20.25
C VAL A 287 20.07 28.65 -20.49
N GLU A 288 20.20 28.04 -21.66
CA GLU A 288 19.47 26.84 -22.02
C GLU A 288 20.19 25.60 -21.51
N ILE A 289 19.42 24.70 -20.89
CA ILE A 289 19.90 23.45 -20.31
C ILE A 289 19.28 22.29 -21.08
N ILE A 290 20.12 21.33 -21.46
CA ILE A 290 19.72 20.04 -22.04
C ILE A 290 20.08 18.93 -21.05
N PHE A 291 19.07 18.25 -20.51
CA PHE A 291 19.27 17.12 -19.61
C PHE A 291 19.46 15.84 -20.41
N LYS A 292 20.60 15.15 -20.21
CA LYS A 292 20.88 13.90 -20.90
C LYS A 292 19.90 12.81 -20.47
N THR A 293 19.49 11.97 -21.41
CA THR A 293 18.72 10.76 -21.11
C THR A 293 19.65 9.75 -20.46
N ASN A 294 19.30 9.19 -19.30
CA ASN A 294 20.03 8.06 -18.75
C ASN A 294 19.92 6.91 -19.76
N ARG A 295 21.02 6.58 -20.46
CA ARG A 295 21.12 5.32 -21.18
C ARG A 295 20.98 4.20 -20.14
N LYS A 296 19.98 3.35 -20.32
CA LYS A 296 19.89 2.06 -19.61
C LYS A 296 21.11 1.22 -19.94
#